data_AF-A0A9J6ZCL6-F1
#
_entry.id   AF-A0A9J6ZCL6-F1
#
_cell.length_a   1.000
_cell.length_b   1.000
_cell.length_c   1.000
_cell.angle_alpha   90.00
_cell.angle_beta   90.00
_cell.angle_gamma   90.00
#
_symmetry.space_group_name_H-M   'P 1'
#
loop_
_entity.id
_entity.type
_entity.pdbx_description
1 polymer ?
#
loop_
_entity_poly.entity_id
_entity_poly.type
_entity_poly.pdbx_seq_one_letter_code
_entity_poly.pdbx_strand_id
1 'polypeptide(L)'
;MLSKFFKRVTFKGINLIESENNILKPKVKDNFIPDHHSPVRHMVNLANGQSSTFLRNYEKAKKTKSSYIIMEGDWGGQIYLSYPVNLIKCQFDRVEQLLNDINKIEWDDDGEGARIYFEAKKVGDGIAGGMKGGLITDSLWVHSRLEKLKDEIMDVLLGKRVRIDLELHYIKDDED
;
A
#
# COMPACT_ATOMS: atom_id res chain seq x y z
N MET A 1 9.02 45.50 34.43
CA MET A 1 9.19 45.77 32.98
C MET A 1 10.52 45.14 32.57
N LEU A 2 10.52 43.86 32.16
CA LEU A 2 11.74 43.11 31.81
C LEU A 2 11.61 42.61 30.37
N SER A 3 12.43 43.19 29.51
CA SER A 3 12.61 42.84 28.10
C SER A 3 13.23 41.44 27.98
N LYS A 4 12.57 40.50 27.30
CA LYS A 4 13.16 39.23 26.90
C LYS A 4 13.86 39.40 25.55
N PHE A 5 15.17 39.24 25.56
CA PHE A 5 16.00 39.15 24.35
C PHE A 5 15.74 37.80 23.64
N PHE A 6 15.22 37.85 22.42
CA PHE A 6 15.18 36.69 21.53
C PHE A 6 16.38 36.73 20.58
N LYS A 7 17.24 35.70 20.64
CA LYS A 7 18.32 35.52 19.65
C LYS A 7 17.76 34.73 18.46
N ARG A 8 17.63 35.39 17.32
CA ARG A 8 17.28 34.74 16.04
C ARG A 8 18.54 34.09 15.48
N VAL A 9 18.55 32.77 15.37
CA VAL A 9 19.60 32.04 14.63
C VAL A 9 18.95 31.44 13.40
N THR A 10 19.33 31.94 12.22
CA THR A 10 18.90 31.39 10.93
C THR A 10 19.99 30.47 10.39
N PHE A 11 19.68 29.18 10.29
CA PHE A 11 20.40 28.25 9.42
C PHE A 11 19.46 27.84 8.29
N LYS A 12 19.93 27.97 7.04
CA LYS A 12 19.25 27.62 5.77
C LYS A 12 17.79 27.15 5.92
N GLY A 13 16.87 28.10 5.95
CA GLY A 13 15.42 27.85 5.77
C GLY A 13 14.64 27.37 7.00
N ILE A 14 15.23 27.30 8.20
CA ILE A 14 14.53 26.85 9.42
C ILE A 14 14.47 27.99 10.45
N ASN A 15 13.26 28.35 10.90
CA ASN A 15 13.07 29.20 12.07
C ASN A 15 12.87 28.30 13.29
N LEU A 16 13.82 28.30 14.22
CA LEU A 16 13.71 27.63 15.52
C LEU A 16 13.28 28.66 16.59
N ILE A 17 12.27 28.32 17.39
CA ILE A 17 11.97 29.00 18.65
C ILE A 17 12.19 27.94 19.72
N GLU A 18 13.15 28.18 20.61
CA GLU A 18 13.37 27.34 21.79
C GLU A 18 12.26 27.60 22.82
N SER A 19 11.62 26.52 23.28
CA SER A 19 10.92 26.51 24.57
C SER A 19 11.47 25.36 25.39
N GLU A 20 12.03 25.71 26.55
CA GLU A 20 12.52 24.79 27.57
C GLU A 20 11.38 23.82 27.96
N ASN A 21 11.64 22.50 27.90
CA ASN A 21 10.75 21.41 28.32
C ASN A 21 9.63 20.95 27.37
N ASN A 22 9.91 20.67 26.09
CA ASN A 22 9.08 19.71 25.38
C ASN A 22 9.83 18.98 24.27
N ILE A 23 9.69 17.65 24.29
CA ILE A 23 10.13 16.73 23.24
C ILE A 23 9.70 17.32 21.89
N LEU A 24 10.67 17.56 21.01
CA LEU A 24 10.45 18.04 19.65
C LEU A 24 9.62 17.01 18.88
N LYS A 25 8.28 17.10 18.98
CA LYS A 25 7.41 16.45 18.02
C LYS A 25 7.53 17.25 16.72
N PRO A 26 7.89 16.62 15.59
CA PRO A 26 7.87 17.32 14.32
C PRO A 26 6.47 17.90 14.11
N LYS A 27 6.38 19.22 13.91
CA LYS A 27 5.15 19.85 13.42
C LYS A 27 4.92 19.28 12.01
N VAL A 28 4.10 18.24 11.91
CA VAL A 28 3.61 17.72 10.63
C VAL A 28 2.83 18.87 10.00
N LYS A 29 3.46 19.51 9.02
CA LYS A 29 2.80 20.48 8.17
C LYS A 29 2.08 19.64 7.11
N ASP A 30 0.75 19.73 7.17
CA ASP A 30 -0.27 19.22 6.26
C ASP A 30 -0.77 17.79 6.50
N ASN A 31 -2.06 17.69 6.87
CA ASN A 31 -2.87 16.46 6.98
C ASN A 31 -3.14 15.79 5.62
N PHE A 32 -2.23 15.92 4.66
CA PHE A 32 -2.42 15.50 3.29
C PHE A 32 -1.71 14.16 3.07
N ILE A 33 -2.48 13.12 2.78
CA ILE A 33 -1.96 11.84 2.30
C ILE A 33 -2.01 11.87 0.78
N PRO A 34 -0.86 11.81 0.07
CA PRO A 34 -0.85 11.73 -1.39
C PRO A 34 -1.62 10.51 -1.91
N ASP A 35 -2.35 10.65 -3.01
CA ASP A 35 -3.22 9.59 -3.57
C ASP A 35 -2.49 8.26 -3.87
N HIS A 36 -1.18 8.32 -4.16
CA HIS A 36 -0.34 7.15 -4.42
C HIS A 36 0.22 6.51 -3.14
N HIS A 37 -0.20 6.98 -1.97
CA HIS A 37 0.10 6.38 -0.68
C HIS A 37 -1.14 5.64 -0.18
N SER A 38 -0.96 4.42 0.35
CA SER A 38 -2.01 3.80 1.14
C SER A 38 -2.18 4.60 2.43
N PRO A 39 -3.40 5.04 2.79
CA PRO A 39 -3.64 5.82 4.00
C PRO A 39 -3.16 5.10 5.26
N VAL A 40 -3.48 3.81 5.39
CA VAL A 40 -3.08 2.97 6.53
C VAL A 40 -1.57 2.93 6.65
N ARG A 41 -0.87 2.55 5.58
CA ARG A 41 0.59 2.43 5.60
C ARG A 41 1.29 3.78 5.77
N HIS A 42 0.71 4.86 5.24
CA HIS A 42 1.25 6.20 5.44
C HIS A 42 1.21 6.60 6.91
N MET A 43 0.07 6.43 7.58
CA MET A 43 -0.08 6.74 9.00
C MET A 43 0.83 5.86 9.87
N VAL A 44 0.92 4.55 9.57
CA VAL A 44 1.81 3.63 10.30
C VAL A 44 3.28 4.02 10.13
N ASN A 45 3.72 4.34 8.91
CA ASN A 45 5.10 4.78 8.67
C ASN A 45 5.40 6.08 9.44
N LEU A 46 4.48 7.06 9.41
CA LEU A 46 4.63 8.30 10.16
C LEU A 46 4.73 8.06 11.68
N ALA A 47 3.85 7.21 12.23
CA ALA A 47 3.84 6.87 13.65
C ALA A 47 5.16 6.19 14.09
N ASN A 48 5.75 5.38 13.21
CA ASN A 48 7.01 4.68 13.46
C ASN A 48 8.26 5.48 13.06
N GLY A 49 8.11 6.73 12.59
CA GLY A 49 9.23 7.56 12.13
C GLY A 49 9.95 7.00 10.90
N GLN A 50 9.28 6.17 10.10
CA GLN A 50 9.82 5.52 8.90
C GLN A 50 9.65 6.43 7.67
N SER A 51 10.67 6.42 6.80
CA SER A 51 10.61 7.11 5.51
C SER A 51 9.62 6.44 4.55
N SER A 52 8.93 7.23 3.72
CA SER A 52 8.01 6.74 2.70
C SER A 52 8.69 5.80 1.69
N THR A 53 8.12 4.62 1.50
CA THR A 53 8.49 3.64 0.47
C THR A 53 7.62 3.73 -0.79
N PHE A 54 6.65 4.66 -0.83
CA PHE A 54 5.65 4.75 -1.88
C PHE A 54 6.24 5.23 -3.21
N LEU A 55 5.79 4.61 -4.29
CA LEU A 55 6.16 4.93 -5.66
C LEU A 55 4.91 5.45 -6.40
N ARG A 56 5.10 6.53 -7.16
CA ARG A 56 3.99 7.32 -7.70
C ARG A 56 3.07 6.54 -8.65
N ASN A 57 3.62 5.62 -9.43
CA ASN A 57 2.88 4.90 -10.47
C ASN A 57 3.65 3.67 -10.96
N TYR A 58 2.98 2.87 -11.79
CA TYR A 58 3.52 1.65 -12.39
C TYR A 58 4.82 1.88 -13.16
N GLU A 59 4.91 2.95 -13.95
CA GLU A 59 6.12 3.31 -14.71
C GLU A 59 7.34 3.55 -13.83
N LYS A 60 7.16 4.26 -12.71
CA LYS A 60 8.22 4.46 -11.72
C LYS A 60 8.57 3.14 -11.04
N ALA A 61 7.58 2.33 -10.72
CA ALA A 61 7.77 1.03 -10.09
C ALA A 61 8.59 0.08 -10.98
N LYS A 62 8.29 -0.03 -12.28
CA LYS A 62 9.04 -0.86 -13.23
C LYS A 62 10.53 -0.50 -13.34
N LYS A 63 10.86 0.78 -13.14
CA LYS A 63 12.25 1.29 -13.17
C LYS A 63 12.95 1.23 -11.81
N THR A 64 12.23 0.86 -10.74
CA THR A 64 12.75 0.83 -9.38
C THR A 64 13.13 -0.60 -9.02
N LYS A 65 14.37 -0.80 -8.58
CA LYS A 65 14.83 -2.11 -8.07
C LYS A 65 14.05 -2.44 -6.79
N SER A 66 13.64 -3.70 -6.64
CA SER A 66 12.90 -4.17 -5.45
C SER A 66 11.59 -3.41 -5.21
N SER A 67 10.82 -3.19 -6.27
CA SER A 67 9.48 -2.63 -6.21
C SER A 67 8.42 -3.73 -6.24
N TYR A 68 7.35 -3.49 -5.49
CA TYR A 68 6.23 -4.41 -5.33
C TYR A 68 4.93 -3.71 -5.69
N ILE A 69 4.05 -4.45 -6.35
CA ILE A 69 2.65 -4.12 -6.38
C ILE A 69 2.02 -4.66 -5.10
N ILE A 70 1.16 -3.87 -4.48
CA ILE A 70 0.37 -4.25 -3.32
C ILE A 70 -1.08 -3.94 -3.67
N MET A 71 -1.93 -4.95 -3.61
CA MET A 71 -3.37 -4.80 -3.79
C MET A 71 -4.04 -4.88 -2.42
N GLU A 72 -4.96 -3.96 -2.16
CA GLU A 72 -5.76 -3.94 -0.95
C GLU A 72 -7.23 -3.67 -1.25
N GLY A 73 -8.07 -4.04 -0.30
CA GLY A 73 -9.47 -3.61 -0.24
C GLY A 73 -9.86 -3.21 1.16
N ASP A 74 -11.16 -2.94 1.36
CA ASP A 74 -11.72 -2.46 2.63
C ASP A 74 -10.95 -1.25 3.18
N TRP A 75 -10.62 -0.28 2.30
CA TRP A 75 -9.83 0.92 2.64
C TRP A 75 -8.48 0.63 3.32
N GLY A 76 -7.85 -0.50 2.97
CA GLY A 76 -6.61 -0.99 3.58
C GLY A 76 -6.85 -1.94 4.76
N GLY A 77 -8.10 -2.31 5.03
CA GLY A 77 -8.55 -3.31 5.99
C GLY A 77 -8.16 -4.74 5.60
N GLN A 78 -7.83 -4.97 4.33
CA GLN A 78 -7.25 -6.24 3.89
C GLN A 78 -6.20 -6.05 2.80
N ILE A 79 -5.03 -6.67 2.99
CA ILE A 79 -4.05 -6.82 1.91
C ILE A 79 -4.39 -8.08 1.14
N TYR A 80 -4.71 -7.96 -0.14
CA TYR A 80 -5.03 -9.12 -0.99
C TYR A 80 -3.78 -9.86 -1.43
N LEU A 81 -2.80 -9.12 -1.98
CA LEU A 81 -1.57 -9.71 -2.48
C LEU A 81 -0.42 -8.72 -2.50
N SER A 82 0.79 -9.28 -2.62
CA SER A 82 1.98 -8.54 -3.02
C SER A 82 2.77 -9.32 -4.06
N TYR A 83 3.36 -8.62 -5.03
CA TYR A 83 4.15 -9.28 -6.08
C TYR A 83 5.25 -8.37 -6.65
N PRO A 84 6.44 -8.88 -7.00
CA PRO A 84 7.49 -8.07 -7.62
C PRO A 84 7.04 -7.49 -8.98
N VAL A 85 7.13 -6.17 -9.13
CA VAL A 85 6.64 -5.45 -10.32
C VAL A 85 7.40 -5.82 -11.60
N ASN A 86 8.69 -6.19 -11.47
CA ASN A 86 9.51 -6.65 -12.58
C ASN A 86 9.10 -8.04 -13.12
N LEU A 87 8.38 -8.84 -12.32
CA LEU A 87 7.90 -10.16 -12.72
C LEU A 87 6.54 -10.12 -13.41
N ILE A 88 5.79 -9.01 -13.31
CA ILE A 88 4.53 -8.81 -14.05
C ILE A 88 4.79 -8.78 -15.55
N LYS A 89 4.06 -9.62 -16.28
CA LYS A 89 4.15 -9.78 -17.75
C LYS A 89 2.89 -9.35 -18.49
N CYS A 90 1.76 -9.22 -17.81
CA CYS A 90 0.55 -8.68 -18.40
C CYS A 90 0.59 -7.13 -18.54
N GLN A 91 -0.36 -6.61 -19.31
CA GLN A 91 -0.62 -5.17 -19.41
C GLN A 91 -1.28 -4.65 -18.12
N PHE A 92 -1.12 -3.37 -17.82
CA PHE A 92 -1.56 -2.82 -16.53
C PHE A 92 -3.08 -2.79 -16.37
N ASP A 93 -3.84 -2.64 -17.46
CA ASP A 93 -5.30 -2.79 -17.48
C ASP A 93 -5.77 -4.15 -16.94
N ARG A 94 -5.03 -5.23 -17.21
CA ARG A 94 -5.31 -6.57 -16.66
C ARG A 94 -5.02 -6.66 -15.17
N VAL A 95 -4.05 -5.89 -14.68
CA VAL A 95 -3.75 -5.79 -13.25
C VAL A 95 -4.86 -5.05 -12.52
N GLU A 96 -5.41 -4.01 -13.13
CA GLU A 96 -6.58 -3.28 -12.62
C GLU A 96 -7.83 -4.20 -12.63
N GLN A 97 -8.05 -4.95 -13.71
CA GLN A 97 -9.13 -5.94 -13.77
C GLN A 97 -8.98 -7.03 -12.69
N LEU A 98 -7.75 -7.51 -12.45
CA LEU A 98 -7.47 -8.50 -11.41
C LEU A 98 -7.86 -8.00 -10.01
N LEU A 99 -7.59 -6.73 -9.70
CA LEU A 99 -8.03 -6.14 -8.43
C LEU A 99 -9.56 -6.18 -8.32
N ASN A 100 -10.26 -5.78 -9.37
CA ASN A 100 -11.73 -5.77 -9.38
C ASN A 100 -12.31 -7.17 -9.22
N ASP A 101 -11.72 -8.17 -9.89
CA ASP A 101 -12.14 -9.57 -9.75
C ASP A 101 -11.96 -10.08 -8.32
N ILE A 102 -10.79 -9.82 -7.71
CA ILE A 102 -10.52 -10.20 -6.31
C ILE A 102 -11.49 -9.50 -5.36
N ASN A 103 -11.71 -8.20 -5.56
CA ASN A 103 -12.59 -7.42 -4.70
C ASN A 103 -14.03 -7.91 -4.77
N LYS A 104 -14.50 -8.26 -5.96
CA LYS A 104 -15.82 -8.83 -6.16
C LYS A 104 -16.00 -10.16 -5.42
N ILE A 105 -14.95 -10.99 -5.35
CA ILE A 105 -14.97 -12.25 -4.60
C ILE A 105 -14.97 -12.02 -3.09
N GLU A 106 -14.20 -11.06 -2.57
CA GLU A 106 -14.07 -10.87 -1.12
C GLU A 106 -15.20 -10.06 -0.48
N TRP A 107 -15.80 -9.09 -1.21
CA TRP A 107 -16.77 -8.14 -0.65
C TRP A 107 -18.07 -7.98 -1.45
N ASP A 108 -18.19 -8.63 -2.61
CA ASP A 108 -19.34 -8.49 -3.55
C ASP A 108 -19.71 -7.04 -3.94
N ASP A 109 -18.81 -6.07 -3.76
CA ASP A 109 -19.04 -4.67 -4.09
C ASP A 109 -18.37 -4.23 -5.41
N ASP A 110 -18.69 -3.02 -5.86
CA ASP A 110 -18.22 -2.43 -7.13
C ASP A 110 -16.79 -1.83 -7.06
N GLY A 111 -15.94 -2.30 -6.14
CA GLY A 111 -14.56 -1.82 -6.00
C GLY A 111 -14.38 -0.70 -4.98
N GLU A 112 -15.36 -0.51 -4.09
CA GLU A 112 -15.21 0.45 -2.99
C GLU A 112 -14.10 -0.06 -2.05
N GLY A 113 -13.22 0.81 -1.57
CA GLY A 113 -12.07 0.35 -0.78
C GLY A 113 -10.89 -0.24 -1.56
N ALA A 114 -11.09 -0.72 -2.78
CA ALA A 114 -10.10 -1.47 -3.54
C ALA A 114 -9.05 -0.55 -4.19
N ARG A 115 -7.76 -0.74 -3.91
CA ARG A 115 -6.68 0.09 -4.47
C ARG A 115 -5.41 -0.69 -4.78
N ILE A 116 -4.69 -0.20 -5.80
CA ILE A 116 -3.34 -0.65 -6.15
C ILE A 116 -2.33 0.39 -5.67
N TYR A 117 -1.32 -0.08 -4.94
CA TYR A 117 -0.18 0.73 -4.53
C TYR A 117 1.13 0.12 -5.01
N PHE A 118 2.13 0.97 -5.19
CA PHE A 118 3.49 0.55 -5.52
C PHE A 118 4.46 1.00 -4.44
N GLU A 119 5.30 0.08 -3.99
CA GLU A 119 6.26 0.38 -2.92
C GLU A 119 7.63 -0.24 -3.17
N ALA A 120 8.68 0.48 -2.80
CA ALA A 120 10.03 -0.05 -2.72
C ALA A 120 10.23 -0.75 -1.37
N LYS A 121 10.32 -2.09 -1.38
CA LYS A 121 10.37 -2.93 -0.17
C LYS A 121 11.45 -4.00 -0.31
N LYS A 122 11.84 -4.60 0.81
CA LYS A 122 12.75 -5.76 0.85
C LYS A 122 11.96 -7.03 1.12
N VAL A 123 12.45 -8.16 0.59
CA VAL A 123 11.95 -9.48 0.96
C VAL A 123 12.06 -9.65 2.47
N GLY A 124 10.98 -10.15 3.09
CA GLY A 124 10.84 -10.26 4.54
C GLY A 124 10.17 -9.05 5.21
N ASP A 125 10.01 -7.92 4.52
CA ASP A 125 9.27 -6.78 5.07
C ASP A 125 7.79 -7.14 5.24
N GLY A 126 7.22 -6.75 6.38
CA GLY A 126 5.78 -6.78 6.59
C GLY A 126 5.06 -5.64 5.85
N ILE A 127 3.82 -5.90 5.47
CA ILE A 127 2.91 -4.92 4.88
C ILE A 127 1.85 -4.62 5.93
N ALA A 128 1.85 -3.38 6.45
CA ALA A 128 0.81 -2.96 7.37
C ALA A 128 -0.54 -2.85 6.63
N GLY A 129 -1.58 -3.35 7.28
CA GLY A 129 -2.96 -3.44 6.79
C GLY A 129 -3.80 -4.20 7.81
N GLY A 130 -5.11 -4.18 7.65
CA GLY A 130 -5.99 -5.02 8.48
C GLY A 130 -5.86 -6.52 8.15
N MET A 131 -6.63 -7.35 8.85
CA MET A 131 -6.65 -8.81 8.71
C MET A 131 -5.25 -9.47 8.75
N LYS A 132 -4.39 -9.00 9.67
CA LYS A 132 -2.98 -9.45 9.87
C LYS A 132 -1.97 -8.91 8.84
N GLY A 133 -2.39 -8.04 7.92
CA GLY A 133 -1.51 -7.39 6.95
C GLY A 133 -1.03 -8.35 5.86
N GLY A 134 0.19 -8.13 5.38
CA GLY A 134 0.81 -8.99 4.37
C GLY A 134 2.32 -9.10 4.48
N LEU A 135 2.93 -9.81 3.54
CA LEU A 135 4.36 -10.06 3.51
C LEU A 135 4.93 -9.78 2.13
N ILE A 136 6.15 -9.24 2.10
CA ILE A 136 6.94 -9.09 0.89
C ILE A 136 7.78 -10.35 0.72
N THR A 137 7.53 -11.10 -0.36
CA THR A 137 8.29 -12.31 -0.73
C THR A 137 8.99 -12.11 -2.07
N ASP A 138 9.87 -13.03 -2.47
CA ASP A 138 10.48 -13.01 -3.81
C ASP A 138 9.52 -13.43 -4.93
N SER A 139 8.32 -13.87 -4.56
CA SER A 139 7.28 -14.39 -5.44
C SER A 139 5.91 -13.82 -5.04
N LEU A 140 4.83 -14.46 -5.48
CA LEU A 140 3.47 -14.03 -5.15
C LEU A 140 3.16 -14.40 -3.70
N TRP A 141 2.90 -13.38 -2.89
CA TRP A 141 2.20 -13.54 -1.64
C TRP A 141 0.73 -13.20 -1.85
N VAL A 142 -0.16 -14.04 -1.34
CA VAL A 142 -1.61 -13.78 -1.30
C VAL A 142 -2.11 -13.94 0.13
N HIS A 143 -3.19 -13.23 0.46
CA HIS A 143 -3.92 -13.44 1.70
C HIS A 143 -4.46 -14.87 1.80
N SER A 144 -4.56 -15.42 3.01
CA SER A 144 -4.96 -16.82 3.21
C SER A 144 -6.37 -17.15 2.68
N ARG A 145 -7.26 -16.14 2.60
CA ARG A 145 -8.60 -16.30 1.99
C ARG A 145 -8.54 -16.50 0.47
N LEU A 146 -7.49 -16.00 -0.17
CA LEU A 146 -7.27 -16.06 -1.61
C LEU A 146 -6.33 -17.22 -2.02
N GLU A 147 -5.92 -18.09 -1.10
CA GLU A 147 -4.93 -19.15 -1.40
C GLU A 147 -5.44 -20.10 -2.50
N LYS A 148 -6.75 -20.38 -2.54
CA LYS A 148 -7.36 -21.20 -3.60
C LYS A 148 -7.26 -20.56 -5.00
N LEU A 149 -7.12 -19.23 -5.07
CA LEU A 149 -7.03 -18.45 -6.31
C LEU A 149 -5.59 -18.17 -6.74
N LYS A 150 -4.60 -18.57 -5.94
CA LYS A 150 -3.20 -18.16 -6.12
C LYS A 150 -2.66 -18.47 -7.51
N ASP A 151 -2.98 -19.64 -8.05
CA ASP A 151 -2.54 -20.05 -9.39
C ASP A 151 -3.21 -19.21 -10.48
N GLU A 152 -4.51 -18.93 -10.35
CA GLU A 152 -5.25 -18.07 -11.29
C GLU A 152 -4.72 -16.63 -11.27
N ILE A 153 -4.48 -16.08 -10.07
CA ILE A 153 -3.87 -14.77 -9.84
C ILE A 153 -2.49 -14.72 -10.52
N MET A 154 -1.66 -15.74 -10.28
CA MET A 154 -0.34 -15.84 -10.89
C MET A 154 -0.43 -15.87 -12.41
N ASP A 155 -1.34 -16.66 -12.98
CA ASP A 155 -1.50 -16.78 -14.42
C ASP A 155 -1.98 -15.48 -15.08
N VAL A 156 -2.82 -14.69 -14.40
CA VAL A 156 -3.17 -13.32 -14.85
C VAL A 156 -1.94 -12.41 -14.81
N LEU A 157 -1.19 -12.37 -13.71
CA LEU A 157 0.02 -11.53 -13.58
C LEU A 157 1.12 -11.89 -14.60
N LEU A 158 1.22 -13.18 -14.95
CA LEU A 158 2.13 -13.68 -15.98
C LEU A 158 1.56 -13.56 -17.40
N GLY A 159 0.35 -13.03 -17.57
CA GLY A 159 -0.28 -12.79 -18.87
C GLY A 159 -0.71 -14.07 -19.61
N LYS A 160 -0.72 -15.22 -18.94
CA LYS A 160 -1.20 -16.51 -19.49
C LYS A 160 -2.72 -16.58 -19.54
N ARG A 161 -3.38 -15.75 -18.74
CA ARG A 161 -4.83 -15.65 -18.59
C ARG A 161 -5.24 -14.18 -18.58
N VAL A 162 -6.48 -13.92 -18.97
CA VAL A 162 -7.02 -12.55 -19.05
C VAL A 162 -7.61 -12.09 -17.72
N ARG A 163 -8.30 -12.99 -16.98
CA ARG A 163 -9.01 -12.68 -15.73
C ARG A 163 -9.24 -13.92 -14.85
N ILE A 164 -9.67 -13.75 -13.60
CA ILE A 164 -10.09 -14.86 -12.72
C ILE A 164 -11.50 -15.35 -13.12
N ASP A 165 -11.78 -16.64 -12.92
CA ASP A 165 -13.09 -17.23 -13.25
C ASP A 165 -14.09 -17.01 -12.11
N LEU A 166 -14.75 -15.84 -12.09
CA LEU A 166 -15.66 -15.43 -10.99
C LEU A 166 -16.79 -16.44 -10.70
N GLU A 167 -17.35 -17.08 -11.74
CA GLU A 167 -18.48 -18.01 -11.61
C GLU A 167 -18.14 -19.28 -10.80
N LEU A 168 -16.85 -19.63 -10.70
CA LEU A 168 -16.40 -20.78 -9.91
C LEU A 168 -16.19 -20.45 -8.43
N HIS A 169 -16.16 -19.16 -8.09
CA HIS A 169 -15.80 -18.66 -6.76
C HIS A 169 -16.90 -17.84 -6.10
N TYR A 170 -18.04 -17.67 -6.78
CA TYR A 170 -19.28 -17.23 -6.14
C TYR A 170 -19.77 -18.34 -5.22
N ILE A 171 -19.44 -18.21 -3.93
CA ILE A 171 -20.19 -18.86 -2.87
C ILE A 171 -21.37 -17.93 -2.63
N LYS A 172 -22.58 -18.35 -2.99
CA LYS A 172 -23.76 -17.78 -2.35
C LYS A 172 -23.61 -18.09 -0.87
N ASP A 173 -23.48 -17.06 -0.05
CA ASP A 173 -23.84 -17.17 1.36
C ASP A 173 -25.35 -17.38 1.38
N ASP A 174 -25.78 -18.63 1.17
CA ASP A 174 -27.11 -19.07 1.53
C ASP A 174 -27.16 -19.07 3.06
N GLU A 175 -27.86 -18.05 3.59
CA GLU A 175 -28.51 -17.97 4.90
C GLU A 175 -27.66 -18.22 6.17
N ASP A 176 -27.53 -17.17 6.98
CA ASP A 176 -27.79 -17.21 8.43
C ASP A 176 -28.58 -15.96 8.87
#